data_AF-A0A7W1FU49-F1
#
_entry.id   AF-A0A7W1FU49-F1
#
_cell.length_a   1.000
_cell.length_b   1.000
_cell.length_c   1.000
_cell.angle_alpha   90.00
_cell.angle_beta   90.00
_cell.angle_gamma   90.00
#
_symmetry.space_group_name_H-M   'P 1'
#
loop_
_entity.id
_entity.type
_entity.pdbx_description
1 polymer ?
#
loop_
_entity_poly.entity_id
_entity_poly.type
_entity_poly.pdbx_seq_one_letter_code
_entity_poly.pdbx_strand_id
1 'polypeptide(L)'
;MSTLGSAQRAQVVVDTSESRHARLRALPPGHVRLADGFWEPRRRINREETLPSQYEHIEATGRLDNFRRASGKVDVPFRGLYFNDSDVYKWLEAASWSLATDPDPGLERMVESAITEIADAQRPDGYLNTYFTFERAHERWTDFDLHEMYCAGHLIQAAVAHFRATGTRRLLDVAVRFANHICDRFGPEEQGKQPAIDGHEEIEMALVELFRATGERRYLEQAEFFVNARGHGLLGEPYGRFDPSYSQDHKPFREQDEVVGHAVRALYLYSGAADLHAETGEPDLLEALERLWRNMTTKRMYVSGGLGSRHEGEAFGEDYELPSGRAYAEACAAIASVMWNWRMLMISGDARYADLMEHTLYNAVLPGVSLDGRRYFYQNPLADNGTHRRQPWFGCACCPPNIARLLASLPGYFYGVSDDTVWVHLYAAGSATVDLEDRTVRLAQRTDYPWDGNVEIEVGGGGDFGLMLRVPSWCEEGYAVE
;
A
#
# COMPACT_ATOMS: atom_id res chain seq x y z
N MET A 1 30.89 -6.99 12.03
CA MET A 1 30.78 -5.54 11.77
C MET A 1 31.25 -5.30 10.35
N SER A 2 30.34 -5.47 9.39
CA SER A 2 30.57 -5.14 7.99
C SER A 2 30.03 -3.72 7.78
N THR A 3 30.91 -2.80 7.44
CA THR A 3 30.57 -1.45 6.98
C THR A 3 29.93 -1.58 5.60
N LEU A 4 28.60 -1.70 5.57
CA LEU A 4 27.83 -1.33 4.39
C LEU A 4 28.06 0.17 4.17
N GLY A 5 28.65 0.50 3.02
CA GLY A 5 28.87 1.88 2.59
C GLY A 5 27.55 2.64 2.54
N SER A 6 27.62 3.95 2.74
CA SER A 6 26.49 4.87 2.70
C SER A 6 25.89 5.00 1.30
N ALA A 7 25.26 3.95 0.80
CA ALA A 7 24.22 4.13 -0.19
C ALA A 7 23.18 5.06 0.43
N GLN A 8 22.89 6.18 -0.24
CA GLN A 8 21.93 7.16 0.24
C GLN A 8 20.58 6.43 0.41
N ARG A 9 20.10 6.38 1.65
CA ARG A 9 18.85 5.69 2.00
C ARG A 9 17.73 6.23 1.12
N ALA A 10 17.12 5.38 0.29
CA ALA A 10 16.00 5.79 -0.54
C ALA A 10 14.80 6.11 0.37
N GLN A 11 14.43 7.38 0.46
CA GLN A 11 13.31 7.85 1.30
C GLN A 11 11.98 7.82 0.53
N VAL A 12 11.80 6.83 -0.33
CA VAL A 12 10.68 6.73 -1.28
C VAL A 12 9.67 5.67 -0.85
N VAL A 13 8.42 5.81 -1.32
CA VAL A 13 7.31 4.90 -0.95
C VAL A 13 7.49 3.51 -1.55
N VAL A 14 7.79 3.44 -2.84
CA VAL A 14 8.16 2.23 -3.59
C VAL A 14 9.51 2.49 -4.22
N ASP A 15 10.50 1.66 -3.91
CA ASP A 15 11.89 1.91 -4.29
C ASP A 15 12.31 1.16 -5.55
N THR A 16 12.12 1.79 -6.70
CA THR A 16 12.52 1.25 -8.00
C THR A 16 13.91 1.72 -8.46
N SER A 17 14.70 2.33 -7.58
CA SER A 17 16.00 2.93 -7.95
C SER A 17 17.00 1.93 -8.53
N GLU A 18 16.97 0.69 -8.05
CA GLU A 18 17.83 -0.41 -8.49
C GLU A 18 17.06 -1.50 -9.27
N SER A 19 15.75 -1.30 -9.51
CA SER A 19 14.90 -2.23 -10.25
C SER A 19 15.16 -2.13 -11.75
N ARG A 20 15.82 -3.14 -12.33
CA ARG A 20 16.32 -3.12 -13.71
C ARG A 20 15.24 -3.01 -14.79
N HIS A 21 14.01 -3.37 -14.44
CA HIS A 21 12.87 -3.39 -15.35
C HIS A 21 11.83 -2.32 -14.99
N ALA A 22 12.17 -1.39 -14.10
CA ALA A 22 11.42 -0.16 -13.91
C ALA A 22 12.01 0.95 -14.80
N ARG A 23 11.14 1.68 -15.50
CA ARG A 23 11.55 2.84 -16.31
C ARG A 23 11.73 4.09 -15.47
N LEU A 24 10.92 4.24 -14.43
CA LEU A 24 10.88 5.42 -13.57
C LEU A 24 11.29 5.06 -12.14
N ARG A 25 11.87 6.05 -11.48
CA ARG A 25 12.21 6.07 -10.06
C ARG A 25 11.34 7.09 -9.35
N ALA A 26 10.85 6.74 -8.17
CA ALA A 26 10.05 7.63 -7.35
C ALA A 26 10.89 8.76 -6.74
N LEU A 27 10.23 9.89 -6.42
CA LEU A 27 10.82 10.95 -5.62
C LEU A 27 10.49 10.77 -4.13
N PRO A 28 11.42 11.15 -3.21
CA PRO A 28 11.12 11.18 -1.79
C PRO A 28 9.94 12.11 -1.48
N PRO A 29 9.00 11.76 -0.59
CA PRO A 29 7.94 12.68 -0.18
C PRO A 29 8.50 14.00 0.39
N GLY A 30 9.64 13.97 1.08
CA GLY A 30 10.30 15.18 1.60
C GLY A 30 10.86 16.12 0.53
N HIS A 31 10.99 15.66 -0.71
CA HIS A 31 11.40 16.48 -1.85
C HIS A 31 10.24 17.22 -2.52
N VAL A 32 9.00 16.91 -2.13
CA VAL A 32 7.77 17.47 -2.71
C VAL A 32 6.98 18.18 -1.62
N ARG A 33 6.80 19.49 -1.77
CA ARG A 33 5.99 20.32 -0.87
C ARG A 33 4.72 20.73 -1.58
N LEU A 34 3.58 20.26 -1.09
CA LEU A 34 2.27 20.75 -1.51
C LEU A 34 1.94 22.05 -0.75
N ALA A 35 1.32 22.99 -1.44
CA ALA A 35 0.93 24.30 -0.90
C ALA A 35 -0.42 24.76 -1.46
N ASP A 36 -1.21 23.82 -1.95
CA ASP A 36 -2.49 24.06 -2.61
C ASP A 36 -3.67 24.16 -1.64
N GLY A 37 -4.83 24.58 -2.16
CA GLY A 37 -6.06 24.65 -1.38
C GLY A 37 -6.77 23.31 -1.19
N PHE A 38 -6.32 22.24 -1.85
CA PHE A 38 -7.04 20.96 -1.89
C PHE A 38 -6.33 19.85 -1.10
N TRP A 39 -5.08 19.51 -1.42
CA TRP A 39 -4.35 18.41 -0.80
C TRP A 39 -3.67 18.78 0.51
N GLU A 40 -3.00 19.92 0.58
CA GLU A 40 -2.29 20.30 1.80
C GLU A 40 -3.21 20.39 3.04
N PRO A 41 -4.44 20.94 2.99
CA PRO A 41 -5.36 20.88 4.11
C PRO A 41 -5.69 19.45 4.56
N ARG A 42 -5.84 18.51 3.62
CA ARG A 42 -6.13 17.09 3.93
C ARG A 42 -4.93 16.40 4.55
N ARG A 43 -3.71 16.68 4.08
CA ARG A 43 -2.47 16.18 4.68
C ARG A 43 -2.27 16.70 6.10
N ARG A 44 -2.52 18.00 6.31
CA ARG A 44 -2.47 18.61 7.64
C ARG A 44 -3.48 17.97 8.58
N ILE A 45 -4.73 17.79 8.16
CA ILE A 45 -5.78 17.11 8.94
C ILE A 45 -5.38 15.67 9.22
N ASN A 46 -4.78 14.97 8.24
CA ASN A 46 -4.27 13.63 8.46
C ASN A 46 -3.26 13.59 9.62
N ARG A 47 -2.28 14.50 9.61
CA ARG A 47 -1.25 14.61 10.67
C ARG A 47 -1.83 15.02 12.02
N GLU A 48 -2.63 16.07 12.05
CA GLU A 48 -3.03 16.76 13.29
C GLU A 48 -4.29 16.18 13.94
N GLU A 49 -5.16 15.51 13.17
CA GLU A 49 -6.47 15.04 13.62
C GLU A 49 -6.64 13.53 13.42
N THR A 50 -6.37 13.03 12.21
CA THR A 50 -6.57 11.62 11.87
C THR A 50 -5.61 10.73 12.66
N LEU A 51 -4.30 10.95 12.57
CA LEU A 51 -3.31 10.07 13.23
C LEU A 51 -3.49 10.01 14.76
N PRO A 52 -3.67 11.13 15.49
CA PRO A 52 -3.93 11.07 16.92
C PRO A 52 -5.25 10.35 17.25
N SER A 53 -6.34 10.65 16.54
CA SER A 53 -7.64 10.00 16.80
C SER A 53 -7.63 8.49 16.49
N GLN A 54 -6.89 8.06 15.47
CA GLN A 54 -6.69 6.64 15.20
C GLN A 54 -5.89 5.95 16.31
N TYR A 55 -4.85 6.60 16.83
CA TYR A 55 -4.10 6.06 17.97
C TYR A 55 -5.00 5.88 19.20
N GLU A 56 -5.87 6.86 19.50
CA GLU A 56 -6.87 6.75 20.56
C GLU A 56 -7.81 5.56 20.36
N HIS A 57 -8.28 5.33 19.12
CA HIS A 57 -9.12 4.17 18.81
C HIS A 57 -8.36 2.84 18.91
N ILE A 58 -7.10 2.78 18.48
CA ILE A 58 -6.22 1.63 18.58
C ILE A 58 -6.01 1.23 20.06
N GLU A 59 -5.80 2.21 20.94
CA GLU A 59 -5.75 2.01 22.39
C GLU A 59 -7.12 1.55 22.93
N ALA A 60 -8.18 2.33 22.70
CA ALA A 60 -9.50 2.10 23.29
C ALA A 60 -10.14 0.77 22.86
N THR A 61 -9.81 0.27 21.67
CA THR A 61 -10.35 -0.98 21.13
C THR A 61 -9.42 -2.18 21.35
N GLY A 62 -8.36 -2.01 22.15
CA GLY A 62 -7.50 -3.07 22.65
C GLY A 62 -6.47 -3.61 21.65
N ARG A 63 -6.19 -2.91 20.54
CA ARG A 63 -5.20 -3.36 19.55
C ARG A 63 -3.79 -3.33 20.14
N LEU A 64 -3.41 -2.25 20.81
CA LEU A 64 -2.13 -2.18 21.53
C LEU A 64 -2.10 -3.10 22.77
N ASP A 65 -3.24 -3.28 23.44
CA ASP A 65 -3.34 -4.22 24.55
C ASP A 65 -3.08 -5.67 24.12
N ASN A 66 -3.40 -6.06 22.88
CA ASN A 66 -3.06 -7.39 22.38
C ASN A 66 -1.53 -7.62 22.32
N PHE A 67 -0.74 -6.59 21.99
CA PHE A 67 0.73 -6.65 22.04
C PHE A 67 1.26 -6.66 23.49
N ARG A 68 0.70 -5.82 24.36
CA ARG A 68 1.01 -5.81 25.81
C ARG A 68 0.69 -7.17 26.45
N ARG A 69 -0.40 -7.79 26.01
CA ARG A 69 -0.79 -9.15 26.41
C ARG A 69 0.25 -10.14 25.93
N ALA A 70 0.57 -10.15 24.63
CA ALA A 70 1.55 -11.05 24.02
C ALA A 70 2.95 -10.99 24.67
N SER A 71 3.34 -9.82 25.18
CA SER A 71 4.58 -9.59 25.94
C SER A 71 4.47 -9.89 27.45
N GLY A 72 3.26 -10.18 27.96
CA GLY A 72 3.01 -10.47 29.36
C GLY A 72 2.93 -9.24 30.27
N LYS A 73 2.86 -8.02 29.73
CA LYS A 73 2.72 -6.77 30.48
C LYS A 73 1.33 -6.60 31.10
N VAL A 74 0.30 -7.20 30.49
CA VAL A 74 -1.08 -7.18 30.98
C VAL A 74 -1.70 -8.58 30.90
N ASP A 75 -2.60 -8.88 31.82
CA ASP A 75 -3.39 -10.12 31.86
C ASP A 75 -4.85 -9.81 31.48
N VAL A 76 -5.11 -9.78 30.18
CA VAL A 76 -6.44 -9.54 29.60
C VAL A 76 -6.71 -10.55 28.47
N PRO A 77 -7.98 -10.89 28.16
CA PRO A 77 -8.28 -11.70 26.98
C PRO A 77 -7.97 -10.95 25.69
N PHE A 78 -7.64 -11.69 24.62
CA PHE A 78 -7.51 -11.13 23.27
C PHE A 78 -8.80 -10.40 22.85
N ARG A 79 -8.67 -9.28 22.13
CA ARG A 79 -9.81 -8.49 21.64
C ARG A 79 -9.78 -8.24 20.14
N GLY A 80 -10.94 -8.47 19.52
CA GLY A 80 -11.25 -8.10 18.14
C GLY A 80 -10.97 -9.21 17.13
N LEU A 81 -10.51 -8.85 15.93
CA LEU A 81 -10.29 -9.78 14.80
C LEU A 81 -8.84 -10.23 14.75
N TYR A 82 -8.60 -11.44 14.23
CA TYR A 82 -7.28 -12.07 14.18
C TYR A 82 -6.22 -11.28 13.39
N PHE A 83 -6.64 -10.37 12.51
CA PHE A 83 -5.75 -9.46 11.76
C PHE A 83 -5.63 -8.04 12.34
N ASN A 84 -6.15 -7.79 13.54
CA ASN A 84 -6.16 -6.46 14.15
C ASN A 84 -4.76 -5.85 14.40
N ASP A 85 -3.72 -6.68 14.47
CA ASP A 85 -2.33 -6.21 14.54
C ASP A 85 -2.00 -5.28 13.36
N SER A 86 -2.57 -5.55 12.18
CA SER A 86 -2.39 -4.73 10.98
C SER A 86 -2.92 -3.31 11.09
N ASP A 87 -3.90 -3.05 11.98
CA ASP A 87 -4.40 -1.70 12.22
C ASP A 87 -3.27 -0.82 12.80
N VAL A 88 -2.47 -1.39 13.72
CA VAL A 88 -1.32 -0.72 14.34
C VAL A 88 -0.18 -0.54 13.33
N TYR A 89 0.08 -1.56 12.52
CA TYR A 89 1.14 -1.49 11.51
C TYR A 89 0.85 -0.43 10.44
N LYS A 90 -0.36 -0.39 9.88
CA LYS A 90 -0.73 0.64 8.89
C LYS A 90 -0.74 2.05 9.49
N TRP A 91 -1.16 2.20 10.74
CA TRP A 91 -1.06 3.48 11.45
C TRP A 91 0.40 3.91 11.63
N LEU A 92 1.29 2.97 12.00
CA LEU A 92 2.73 3.23 12.11
C LEU A 92 3.37 3.63 10.78
N GLU A 93 2.97 2.98 9.69
CA GLU A 93 3.39 3.35 8.34
C GLU A 93 2.99 4.79 8.01
N ALA A 94 1.73 5.15 8.26
CA ALA A 94 1.20 6.49 8.04
C ALA A 94 1.95 7.55 8.90
N ALA A 95 2.13 7.27 10.18
CA ALA A 95 2.84 8.15 11.09
C ALA A 95 4.30 8.34 10.68
N SER A 96 4.97 7.29 10.20
CA SER A 96 6.34 7.36 9.71
C SER A 96 6.48 8.25 8.48
N TRP A 97 5.58 8.14 7.50
CA TRP A 97 5.58 9.03 6.35
C TRP A 97 5.25 10.48 6.70
N SER A 98 4.34 10.70 7.66
CA SER A 98 4.07 12.03 8.18
C SER A 98 5.34 12.64 8.78
N LEU A 99 6.04 11.91 9.66
CA LEU A 99 7.27 12.37 10.31
C LEU A 99 8.44 12.59 9.33
N ALA A 100 8.46 11.89 8.20
CA ALA A 100 9.46 12.10 7.15
C ALA A 100 9.39 13.49 6.52
N THR A 101 8.22 14.13 6.57
CA THR A 101 7.96 15.45 5.95
C THR A 101 7.77 16.55 6.99
N ASP A 102 7.09 16.24 8.10
CA ASP A 102 6.70 17.17 9.14
C ASP A 102 6.96 16.56 10.54
N PRO A 103 8.12 16.84 11.16
CA PRO A 103 8.46 16.33 12.48
C PRO A 103 7.46 16.78 13.56
N ASP A 104 7.00 15.85 14.39
CA ASP A 104 6.06 16.09 15.48
C ASP A 104 6.45 15.25 16.72
N PRO A 105 6.98 15.88 17.78
CA PRO A 105 7.41 15.16 18.99
C PRO A 105 6.29 14.38 19.69
N GLY A 106 5.03 14.80 19.54
CA GLY A 106 3.87 14.09 20.07
C GLY A 106 3.63 12.78 19.34
N LEU A 107 3.61 12.84 18.00
CA LEU A 107 3.47 11.66 17.15
C LEU A 107 4.68 10.72 17.29
N GLU A 108 5.90 11.24 17.38
CA GLU A 108 7.11 10.45 17.65
C GLU A 108 7.00 9.61 18.92
N ARG A 109 6.46 10.17 20.01
CA ARG A 109 6.25 9.41 21.26
C ARG A 109 5.23 8.28 21.08
N MET A 110 4.16 8.52 20.33
CA MET A 110 3.15 7.49 20.04
C MET A 110 3.75 6.36 19.18
N VAL A 111 4.54 6.71 18.16
CA VAL A 111 5.27 5.77 17.30
C VAL A 111 6.24 4.92 18.12
N GLU A 112 7.08 5.53 18.94
CA GLU A 112 8.04 4.80 19.79
C GLU A 112 7.33 3.91 20.82
N SER A 113 6.19 4.35 21.37
CA SER A 113 5.36 3.52 22.25
C SER A 113 4.86 2.28 21.52
N ALA A 114 4.25 2.44 20.33
CA ALA A 114 3.75 1.31 19.54
C ALA A 114 4.88 0.36 19.10
N ILE A 115 6.03 0.87 18.63
CA ILE A 115 7.20 0.05 18.28
C ILE A 115 7.69 -0.74 19.49
N THR A 116 7.67 -0.15 20.68
CA THR A 116 8.05 -0.86 21.92
C THR A 116 7.11 -2.03 22.19
N GLU A 117 5.80 -1.83 22.11
CA GLU A 117 4.84 -2.92 22.36
C GLU A 117 4.96 -4.04 21.32
N ILE A 118 5.15 -3.69 20.04
CA ILE A 118 5.35 -4.65 18.95
C ILE A 118 6.64 -5.46 19.17
N ALA A 119 7.75 -4.80 19.46
CA ALA A 119 9.04 -5.46 19.64
C ALA A 119 9.03 -6.41 20.85
N ASP A 120 8.43 -5.98 21.96
CA ASP A 120 8.34 -6.78 23.18
C ASP A 120 7.42 -8.00 23.02
N ALA A 121 6.44 -7.94 22.11
CA ALA A 121 5.55 -9.06 21.80
C ALA A 121 6.20 -10.13 20.91
N GLN A 122 7.29 -9.81 20.20
CA GLN A 122 7.90 -10.74 19.24
C GLN A 122 8.53 -11.94 19.95
N ARG A 123 8.23 -13.15 19.45
CA ARG A 123 8.73 -14.40 20.01
C ARG A 123 10.23 -14.62 19.71
N PRO A 124 10.93 -15.49 20.47
CA PRO A 124 12.36 -15.75 20.23
C PRO A 124 12.69 -16.27 18.82
N ASP A 125 11.78 -17.04 18.21
CA ASP A 125 11.88 -17.58 16.86
C ASP A 125 11.51 -16.57 15.76
N GLY A 126 11.24 -15.30 16.12
CA GLY A 126 10.89 -14.23 15.19
C GLY A 126 9.40 -14.11 14.88
N TYR A 127 8.59 -15.09 15.28
CA TYR A 127 7.15 -15.08 15.05
C TYR A 127 6.45 -13.91 15.77
N LEU A 128 5.53 -13.23 15.09
CA LEU A 128 4.71 -12.17 15.67
C LEU A 128 3.29 -12.14 15.06
N ASN A 129 2.32 -12.61 15.84
CA ASN A 129 0.90 -12.36 15.63
C ASN A 129 0.23 -12.53 17.00
N THR A 130 -0.47 -11.50 17.49
CA THR A 130 -0.98 -11.49 18.87
C THR A 130 -2.16 -12.45 19.09
N TYR A 131 -2.88 -12.82 18.03
CA TYR A 131 -3.98 -13.79 18.09
C TYR A 131 -3.49 -15.19 18.42
N PHE A 132 -2.38 -15.62 17.81
CA PHE A 132 -1.79 -16.95 18.00
C PHE A 132 -0.73 -16.97 19.12
N THR A 133 -1.08 -16.34 20.24
CA THR A 133 -0.29 -16.33 21.47
C THR A 133 -0.97 -17.14 22.58
N PHE A 134 -0.17 -17.55 23.57
CA PHE A 134 -0.61 -18.33 24.74
C PHE A 134 -1.50 -19.52 24.38
N GLU A 135 -2.80 -19.45 24.71
CA GLU A 135 -3.77 -20.53 24.51
C GLU A 135 -3.88 -20.97 23.04
N ARG A 136 -3.58 -20.08 22.09
CA ARG A 136 -3.65 -20.34 20.64
C ARG A 136 -2.29 -20.57 19.99
N ALA A 137 -1.21 -20.64 20.77
CA ALA A 137 0.13 -20.80 20.22
C ALA A 137 0.31 -22.11 19.42
N HIS A 138 -0.52 -23.12 19.69
CA HIS A 138 -0.53 -24.40 18.98
C HIS A 138 -1.25 -24.36 17.62
N GLU A 139 -1.95 -23.26 17.31
CA GLU A 139 -2.72 -23.07 16.06
C GLU A 139 -1.94 -22.27 15.00
N ARG A 140 -0.71 -21.84 15.29
CA ARG A 140 0.14 -21.11 14.33
C ARG A 140 0.34 -21.93 13.05
N TRP A 141 0.16 -21.29 11.91
CA TRP A 141 0.37 -21.87 10.58
C TRP A 141 -0.50 -23.11 10.32
N THR A 142 -1.66 -23.20 10.97
CA THR A 142 -2.62 -24.30 10.75
C THR A 142 -3.80 -23.90 9.88
N ASP A 143 -4.09 -22.60 9.77
CA ASP A 143 -5.15 -22.04 8.95
C ASP A 143 -4.65 -20.76 8.27
N PHE A 144 -4.32 -20.87 6.98
CA PHE A 144 -3.75 -19.78 6.19
C PHE A 144 -4.77 -18.68 5.83
N ASP A 145 -6.07 -18.88 6.11
CA ASP A 145 -7.08 -17.83 5.97
C ASP A 145 -7.10 -16.86 7.16
N LEU A 146 -6.36 -17.14 8.25
CA LEU A 146 -6.31 -16.32 9.46
C LEU A 146 -5.19 -15.25 9.46
N HIS A 147 -4.74 -14.84 8.27
CA HIS A 147 -3.98 -13.60 8.03
C HIS A 147 -2.64 -13.48 8.78
N GLU A 148 -1.96 -14.60 9.04
CA GLU A 148 -0.65 -14.57 9.69
C GLU A 148 0.41 -13.89 8.82
N MET A 149 0.47 -14.19 7.52
CA MET A 149 1.39 -13.54 6.58
C MET A 149 0.87 -12.17 6.14
N TYR A 150 -0.44 -11.96 6.06
CA TYR A 150 -1.01 -10.62 5.84
C TYR A 150 -0.57 -9.64 6.93
N CYS A 151 -0.64 -10.03 8.21
CA CYS A 151 -0.12 -9.24 9.32
C CYS A 151 1.40 -9.04 9.20
N ALA A 152 2.14 -10.06 8.78
CA ALA A 152 3.59 -9.95 8.53
C ALA A 152 3.90 -8.93 7.43
N GLY A 153 3.16 -8.95 6.32
CA GLY A 153 3.36 -8.03 5.21
C GLY A 153 3.11 -6.57 5.62
N HIS A 154 2.03 -6.29 6.34
CA HIS A 154 1.79 -4.95 6.87
C HIS A 154 2.83 -4.50 7.92
N LEU A 155 3.34 -5.41 8.77
CA LEU A 155 4.47 -5.11 9.65
C LEU A 155 5.71 -4.72 8.84
N ILE A 156 6.01 -5.48 7.78
CA ILE A 156 7.14 -5.24 6.90
C ILE A 156 7.01 -3.87 6.21
N GLN A 157 5.84 -3.53 5.65
CA GLN A 157 5.63 -2.22 5.03
C GLN A 157 5.83 -1.07 6.03
N ALA A 158 5.26 -1.19 7.24
CA ALA A 158 5.44 -0.21 8.30
C ALA A 158 6.92 -0.07 8.71
N ALA A 159 7.63 -1.19 8.79
CA ALA A 159 9.04 -1.22 9.17
C ALA A 159 9.95 -0.59 8.10
N VAL A 160 9.69 -0.87 6.83
CA VAL A 160 10.39 -0.25 5.69
C VAL A 160 10.12 1.25 5.65
N ALA A 161 8.85 1.67 5.76
CA ALA A 161 8.49 3.09 5.81
C ALA A 161 9.19 3.81 6.98
N HIS A 162 9.17 3.22 8.17
CA HIS A 162 9.82 3.79 9.34
C HIS A 162 11.33 3.89 9.18
N PHE A 163 11.98 2.85 8.66
CA PHE A 163 13.41 2.87 8.37
C PHE A 163 13.76 3.94 7.33
N ARG A 164 12.98 4.05 6.24
CA ARG A 164 13.18 5.05 5.20
C ARG A 164 12.93 6.48 5.68
N ALA A 165 11.99 6.69 6.59
CA ALA A 165 11.70 8.00 7.19
C ALA A 165 12.79 8.44 8.18
N THR A 166 13.22 7.55 9.06
CA THR A 166 14.01 7.92 10.26
C THR A 166 15.45 7.41 10.23
N GLY A 167 15.70 6.28 9.59
CA GLY A 167 16.99 5.58 9.58
C GLY A 167 17.19 4.63 10.75
N THR A 168 16.29 4.59 11.72
CA THR A 168 16.37 3.58 12.78
C THR A 168 15.95 2.21 12.24
N ARG A 169 16.67 1.19 12.69
CA ARG A 169 16.41 -0.21 12.34
C ARG A 169 15.52 -0.93 13.34
N ARG A 170 15.08 -0.28 14.43
CA ARG A 170 14.40 -0.97 15.53
C ARG A 170 13.18 -1.77 15.08
N LEU A 171 12.27 -1.15 14.32
CA LEU A 171 11.11 -1.85 13.75
C LEU A 171 11.51 -2.74 12.56
N LEU A 172 12.50 -2.33 11.75
CA LEU A 172 13.03 -3.11 10.63
C LEU A 172 13.59 -4.46 11.07
N ASP A 173 14.33 -4.51 12.17
CA ASP A 173 14.94 -5.73 12.69
C ASP A 173 13.85 -6.68 13.26
N VAL A 174 12.74 -6.15 13.78
CA VAL A 174 11.56 -6.95 14.15
C VAL A 174 10.95 -7.58 12.89
N ALA A 175 10.69 -6.78 11.85
CA ALA A 175 10.15 -7.28 10.59
C ALA A 175 11.07 -8.31 9.92
N VAL A 176 12.39 -8.07 9.88
CA VAL A 176 13.41 -9.00 9.37
C VAL A 176 13.37 -10.33 10.09
N ARG A 177 13.25 -10.34 11.42
CA ARG A 177 13.15 -11.59 12.19
C ARG A 177 11.89 -12.38 11.84
N PHE A 178 10.77 -11.69 11.60
CA PHE A 178 9.53 -12.37 11.20
C PHE A 178 9.59 -12.86 9.75
N ALA A 179 10.14 -12.05 8.83
CA ALA A 179 10.37 -12.45 7.45
C ALA A 179 11.31 -13.67 7.37
N ASN A 180 12.38 -13.71 8.16
CA ASN A 180 13.27 -14.87 8.24
C ASN A 180 12.54 -16.12 8.74
N HIS A 181 11.71 -16.00 9.77
CA HIS A 181 10.87 -17.11 10.25
C HIS A 181 9.99 -17.68 9.12
N ILE A 182 9.37 -16.80 8.33
CA ILE A 182 8.53 -17.19 7.19
C ILE A 182 9.38 -17.85 6.10
N CYS A 183 10.51 -17.25 5.73
CA CYS A 183 11.41 -17.76 4.70
C CYS A 183 12.04 -19.11 5.05
N ASP A 184 12.30 -19.37 6.34
CA ASP A 184 12.85 -20.64 6.82
C ASP A 184 11.78 -21.74 6.83
N ARG A 185 10.51 -21.37 7.03
CA ARG A 185 9.40 -22.32 7.14
C ARG A 185 8.75 -22.67 5.80
N PHE A 186 8.52 -21.68 4.94
CA PHE A 186 7.67 -21.82 3.75
C PHE A 186 8.47 -21.79 2.46
N GLY A 187 8.13 -22.68 1.53
CA GLY A 187 8.82 -22.83 0.26
C GLY A 187 8.61 -24.22 -0.35
N PRO A 188 9.36 -24.57 -1.39
CA PRO A 188 9.24 -25.86 -2.07
C PRO A 188 9.54 -27.05 -1.15
N GLU A 189 8.79 -28.15 -1.29
CA GLU A 189 8.99 -29.39 -0.52
C GLU A 189 10.40 -29.97 -0.69
N GLU A 190 10.99 -29.81 -1.88
CA GLU A 190 12.34 -30.29 -2.20
C GLU A 190 13.42 -29.61 -1.37
N GLN A 191 13.11 -28.44 -0.79
CA GLN A 191 13.99 -27.73 0.15
C GLN A 191 13.74 -28.11 1.62
N GLY A 192 12.85 -29.06 1.89
CA GLY A 192 12.44 -29.44 3.25
C GLY A 192 11.53 -28.42 3.93
N LYS A 193 10.89 -27.55 3.14
CA LYS A 193 9.98 -26.49 3.60
C LYS A 193 8.52 -26.87 3.39
N GLN A 194 7.61 -26.16 4.03
CA GLN A 194 6.17 -26.33 3.87
C GLN A 194 5.67 -25.48 2.68
N PRO A 195 5.05 -26.05 1.63
CA PRO A 195 4.37 -25.26 0.62
C PRO A 195 3.10 -24.67 1.22
N ALA A 196 3.02 -23.35 1.27
CA ALA A 196 1.84 -22.63 1.69
C ALA A 196 1.86 -21.20 1.14
N ILE A 197 0.68 -20.62 1.06
CA ILE A 197 0.44 -19.21 0.76
C ILE A 197 -0.59 -18.69 1.76
N ASP A 198 -0.68 -17.38 1.96
CA ASP A 198 -1.75 -16.77 2.77
C ASP A 198 -3.04 -16.61 1.95
N GLY A 199 -4.17 -16.72 2.62
CA GLY A 199 -5.48 -16.49 2.05
C GLY A 199 -5.72 -15.01 1.70
N HIS A 200 -4.97 -14.07 2.28
CA HIS A 200 -5.01 -12.65 1.95
C HIS A 200 -3.62 -12.15 1.56
N GLU A 201 -3.48 -11.82 0.28
CA GLU A 201 -2.27 -11.28 -0.35
C GLU A 201 -1.91 -9.91 0.23
N GLU A 202 -0.61 -9.68 0.42
CA GLU A 202 -0.01 -8.46 1.00
C GLU A 202 1.49 -8.70 1.17
N ILE A 203 1.84 -9.92 1.63
CA ILE A 203 3.22 -10.28 1.94
C ILE A 203 4.13 -10.26 0.71
N GLU A 204 3.59 -10.53 -0.48
CA GLU A 204 4.32 -10.57 -1.74
C GLU A 204 4.97 -9.21 -2.04
N MET A 205 4.18 -8.12 -2.07
CA MET A 205 4.73 -6.77 -2.26
C MET A 205 5.61 -6.31 -1.10
N ALA A 206 5.26 -6.71 0.13
CA ALA A 206 6.01 -6.33 1.31
C ALA A 206 7.43 -6.94 1.31
N LEU A 207 7.56 -8.21 0.91
CA LEU A 207 8.85 -8.89 0.82
C LEU A 207 9.75 -8.32 -0.27
N VAL A 208 9.20 -7.88 -1.41
CA VAL A 208 10.01 -7.17 -2.43
C VAL A 208 10.53 -5.83 -1.88
N GLU A 209 9.70 -5.07 -1.16
CA GLU A 209 10.15 -3.84 -0.51
C GLU A 209 11.18 -4.11 0.61
N LEU A 210 11.07 -5.23 1.33
CA LEU A 210 12.07 -5.64 2.30
C LEU A 210 13.39 -6.03 1.61
N PHE A 211 13.35 -6.71 0.47
CA PHE A 211 14.52 -6.95 -0.37
C PHE A 211 15.18 -5.63 -0.76
N ARG A 212 14.43 -4.66 -1.30
CA ARG A 212 14.94 -3.32 -1.67
C ARG A 212 15.57 -2.60 -0.47
N ALA A 213 14.98 -2.69 0.71
CA ALA A 213 15.48 -2.03 1.92
C ALA A 213 16.71 -2.71 2.56
N THR A 214 16.96 -3.99 2.29
CA THR A 214 17.99 -4.79 3.00
C THR A 214 19.08 -5.36 2.09
N GLY A 215 18.81 -5.50 0.79
CA GLY A 215 19.62 -6.23 -0.17
C GLY A 215 19.57 -7.76 -0.01
N GLU A 216 18.74 -8.31 0.89
CA GLU A 216 18.65 -9.74 1.14
C GLU A 216 17.76 -10.43 0.11
N ARG A 217 18.40 -11.11 -0.84
CA ARG A 217 17.74 -11.73 -2.01
C ARG A 217 16.73 -12.82 -1.64
N ARG A 218 16.88 -13.47 -0.47
CA ARG A 218 15.91 -14.46 0.01
C ARG A 218 14.49 -13.92 0.10
N TYR A 219 14.31 -12.62 0.38
CA TYR A 219 12.96 -12.02 0.44
C TYR A 219 12.32 -11.91 -0.94
N LEU A 220 13.11 -11.57 -1.97
CA LEU A 220 12.64 -11.55 -3.36
C LEU A 220 12.27 -12.96 -3.84
N GLU A 221 13.11 -13.96 -3.54
CA GLU A 221 12.86 -15.36 -3.87
C GLU A 221 11.61 -15.91 -3.15
N GLN A 222 11.37 -15.47 -1.91
CA GLN A 222 10.16 -15.85 -1.17
C GLN A 222 8.89 -15.20 -1.74
N ALA A 223 8.96 -13.92 -2.16
CA ALA A 223 7.85 -13.26 -2.84
C ALA A 223 7.51 -13.96 -4.17
N GLU A 224 8.54 -14.32 -4.95
CA GLU A 224 8.40 -15.06 -6.19
C GLU A 224 7.76 -16.44 -5.94
N PHE A 225 8.20 -17.16 -4.91
CA PHE A 225 7.57 -18.41 -4.50
C PHE A 225 6.07 -18.23 -4.23
N PHE A 226 5.66 -17.24 -3.43
CA PHE A 226 4.25 -17.06 -3.10
C PHE A 226 3.38 -16.74 -4.32
N VAL A 227 3.86 -15.89 -5.24
CA VAL A 227 3.14 -15.61 -6.50
C VAL A 227 3.05 -16.85 -7.39
N ASN A 228 4.12 -17.64 -7.46
CA ASN A 228 4.15 -18.86 -8.28
C ASN A 228 3.32 -20.01 -7.68
N ALA A 229 3.24 -20.07 -6.36
CA ALA A 229 2.54 -21.12 -5.64
C ALA A 229 1.00 -20.92 -5.64
N ARG A 230 0.53 -19.70 -5.87
CA ARG A 230 -0.89 -19.37 -6.01
C ARG A 230 -1.47 -19.91 -7.31
N GLY A 231 -2.67 -20.48 -7.24
CA GLY A 231 -3.34 -21.19 -8.33
C GLY A 231 -3.18 -22.71 -8.30
N HIS A 232 -2.54 -23.26 -7.26
CA HIS A 232 -2.19 -24.68 -7.16
C HIS A 232 -2.86 -25.39 -5.98
N GLY A 233 -3.88 -24.77 -5.36
CA GLY A 233 -4.71 -25.39 -4.33
C GLY A 233 -4.04 -25.54 -2.95
N LEU A 234 -3.03 -24.71 -2.67
CA LEU A 234 -2.27 -24.76 -1.41
C LEU A 234 -3.05 -24.20 -0.21
N LEU A 235 -4.12 -23.43 -0.46
CA LEU A 235 -5.03 -22.98 0.59
C LEU A 235 -5.96 -24.08 1.11
N GLY A 236 -6.00 -25.25 0.45
CA GLY A 236 -6.94 -26.32 0.76
C GLY A 236 -8.36 -25.98 0.28
N GLU A 237 -9.40 -26.46 0.96
CA GLU A 237 -10.75 -25.89 0.80
C GLU A 237 -10.80 -24.56 1.56
N PRO A 238 -10.68 -23.40 0.89
CA PRO A 238 -10.72 -22.11 1.57
C PRO A 238 -12.17 -21.80 1.87
N TYR A 239 -12.50 -21.01 2.89
CA TYR A 239 -13.89 -20.54 3.03
C TYR A 239 -14.82 -21.27 3.98
N GLY A 240 -14.87 -22.60 3.84
CA GLY A 240 -16.12 -23.35 4.04
C GLY A 240 -17.37 -22.72 3.38
N ARG A 241 -17.19 -21.72 2.49
CA ARG A 241 -18.23 -20.77 2.02
C ARG A 241 -17.95 -20.11 0.68
N PHE A 242 -16.69 -19.88 0.29
CA PHE A 242 -16.34 -19.20 -0.97
C PHE A 242 -15.43 -20.06 -1.85
N ASP A 243 -15.56 -19.87 -3.16
CA ASP A 243 -14.72 -20.51 -4.19
C ASP A 243 -13.26 -20.01 -4.13
N PRO A 244 -12.25 -20.79 -4.58
CA PRO A 244 -10.85 -20.36 -4.65
C PRO A 244 -10.61 -19.02 -5.35
N SER A 245 -11.53 -18.55 -6.20
CA SER A 245 -11.45 -17.23 -6.81
C SER A 245 -11.43 -16.09 -5.78
N TYR A 246 -12.00 -16.29 -4.58
CA TYR A 246 -12.06 -15.31 -3.50
C TYR A 246 -10.67 -14.79 -3.08
N SER A 247 -9.67 -15.68 -3.08
CA SER A 247 -8.25 -15.41 -2.77
C SER A 247 -7.36 -15.56 -4.01
N GLN A 248 -7.92 -15.39 -5.21
CA GLN A 248 -7.21 -15.49 -6.49
C GLN A 248 -6.41 -16.81 -6.65
N ASP A 249 -6.84 -17.89 -6.00
CA ASP A 249 -6.17 -19.22 -6.01
C ASP A 249 -6.82 -20.20 -7.00
N HIS A 250 -7.84 -19.74 -7.74
CA HIS A 250 -8.55 -20.53 -8.77
C HIS A 250 -7.71 -20.88 -10.00
N LYS A 251 -6.66 -20.11 -10.31
CA LYS A 251 -5.76 -20.30 -11.46
C LYS A 251 -4.36 -19.75 -11.15
N PRO A 252 -3.29 -20.34 -11.73
CA PRO A 252 -1.95 -19.75 -11.67
C PRO A 252 -1.99 -18.29 -12.11
N PHE A 253 -1.26 -17.41 -11.41
CA PHE A 253 -1.33 -15.96 -11.64
C PHE A 253 -1.21 -15.57 -13.12
N ARG A 254 -0.24 -16.16 -13.82
CA ARG A 254 0.06 -15.92 -15.25
C ARG A 254 -1.08 -16.31 -16.18
N GLU A 255 -1.95 -17.21 -15.75
CA GLU A 255 -3.08 -17.73 -16.51
C GLU A 255 -4.41 -17.02 -16.16
N GLN A 256 -4.41 -16.12 -15.17
CA GLN A 256 -5.61 -15.36 -14.81
C GLN A 256 -5.99 -14.36 -15.91
N ASP A 257 -7.26 -14.33 -16.24
CA ASP A 257 -7.84 -13.65 -17.39
C ASP A 257 -8.79 -12.50 -17.00
N GLU A 258 -9.32 -12.54 -15.78
CA GLU A 258 -10.29 -11.57 -15.26
C GLU A 258 -10.03 -11.26 -13.78
N VAL A 259 -10.40 -10.06 -13.32
CA VAL A 259 -10.31 -9.71 -11.90
C VAL A 259 -11.51 -10.28 -11.15
N VAL A 260 -11.27 -11.19 -10.21
CA VAL A 260 -12.30 -11.97 -9.50
C VAL A 260 -12.04 -12.00 -7.99
N GLY A 261 -13.07 -12.36 -7.23
CA GLY A 261 -12.95 -12.51 -5.78
C GLY A 261 -12.82 -11.18 -5.06
N HIS A 262 -12.30 -11.23 -3.83
CA HIS A 262 -12.18 -10.07 -2.95
C HIS A 262 -11.30 -8.98 -3.60
N ALA A 263 -11.80 -7.74 -3.65
CA ALA A 263 -11.16 -6.70 -4.45
C ALA A 263 -9.76 -6.30 -3.91
N VAL A 264 -9.59 -6.15 -2.60
CA VAL A 264 -8.29 -5.81 -1.97
C VAL A 264 -7.24 -6.88 -2.19
N ARG A 265 -7.56 -8.14 -1.85
CA ARG A 265 -6.75 -9.34 -2.10
C ARG A 265 -6.14 -9.35 -3.50
N ALA A 266 -7.01 -9.23 -4.51
CA ALA A 266 -6.60 -9.21 -5.90
C ALA A 266 -5.60 -8.07 -6.20
N LEU A 267 -5.92 -6.85 -5.79
CA LEU A 267 -5.10 -5.67 -6.12
C LEU A 267 -3.77 -5.63 -5.35
N TYR A 268 -3.70 -6.20 -4.14
CA TYR A 268 -2.46 -6.39 -3.41
C TYR A 268 -1.58 -7.47 -4.05
N LEU A 269 -2.16 -8.58 -4.50
CA LEU A 269 -1.44 -9.57 -5.31
C LEU A 269 -0.86 -8.94 -6.57
N TYR A 270 -1.65 -8.14 -7.28
CA TYR A 270 -1.22 -7.51 -8.54
C TYR A 270 -0.12 -6.48 -8.31
N SER A 271 -0.16 -5.78 -7.17
CA SER A 271 0.94 -4.93 -6.72
C SER A 271 2.22 -5.73 -6.48
N GLY A 272 2.14 -6.88 -5.80
CA GLY A 272 3.29 -7.76 -5.57
C GLY A 272 3.86 -8.36 -6.86
N ALA A 273 3.00 -8.78 -7.79
CA ALA A 273 3.43 -9.30 -9.09
C ALA A 273 4.07 -8.20 -9.97
N ALA A 274 3.59 -6.96 -9.90
CA ALA A 274 4.22 -5.83 -10.58
C ALA A 274 5.61 -5.52 -9.97
N ASP A 275 5.73 -5.57 -8.64
CA ASP A 275 7.02 -5.44 -7.96
C ASP A 275 8.00 -6.54 -8.38
N LEU A 276 7.55 -7.80 -8.50
CA LEU A 276 8.37 -8.90 -9.02
C LEU A 276 8.82 -8.65 -10.46
N HIS A 277 7.92 -8.24 -11.35
CA HIS A 277 8.30 -7.92 -12.73
C HIS A 277 9.37 -6.84 -12.80
N ALA A 278 9.28 -5.79 -11.97
CA ALA A 278 10.27 -4.72 -11.93
C ALA A 278 11.68 -5.24 -11.54
N GLU A 279 11.76 -6.31 -10.76
CA GLU A 279 13.03 -6.95 -10.36
C GLU A 279 13.52 -8.02 -11.34
N THR A 280 12.61 -8.86 -11.86
CA THR A 280 12.96 -10.07 -12.64
C THR A 280 12.90 -9.87 -14.15
N GLY A 281 12.09 -8.91 -14.61
CA GLY A 281 11.83 -8.67 -16.03
C GLY A 281 11.00 -9.76 -16.70
N GLU A 282 10.34 -10.63 -15.94
CA GLU A 282 9.57 -11.74 -16.48
C GLU A 282 8.38 -11.23 -17.32
N PRO A 283 8.35 -11.49 -18.65
CA PRO A 283 7.31 -10.93 -19.52
C PRO A 283 5.89 -11.41 -19.17
N ASP A 284 5.74 -12.70 -18.81
CA ASP A 284 4.44 -13.31 -18.55
C ASP A 284 3.72 -12.67 -17.35
N LEU A 285 4.47 -12.14 -16.36
CA LEU A 285 3.90 -11.36 -15.27
C LEU A 285 3.28 -10.06 -15.78
N LEU A 286 4.00 -9.32 -16.62
CA LEU A 286 3.50 -8.06 -17.18
C LEU A 286 2.29 -8.29 -18.09
N GLU A 287 2.33 -9.32 -18.95
CA GLU A 287 1.20 -9.66 -19.82
C GLU A 287 -0.07 -10.01 -19.03
N ALA A 288 0.07 -10.74 -17.91
CA ALA A 288 -1.05 -11.03 -17.01
C ALA A 288 -1.57 -9.76 -16.34
N LEU A 289 -0.69 -8.91 -15.81
CA LEU A 289 -1.06 -7.63 -15.20
C LEU A 289 -1.81 -6.72 -16.17
N GLU A 290 -1.34 -6.58 -17.41
CA GLU A 290 -2.02 -5.76 -18.42
C GLU A 290 -3.40 -6.32 -18.80
N ARG A 291 -3.52 -7.64 -18.91
CA ARG A 291 -4.78 -8.32 -19.20
C ARG A 291 -5.80 -8.10 -18.08
N LEU A 292 -5.39 -8.30 -16.83
CA LEU A 292 -6.21 -8.08 -15.65
C LEU A 292 -6.60 -6.61 -15.49
N TRP A 293 -5.66 -5.69 -15.73
CA TRP A 293 -5.92 -4.26 -15.66
C TRP A 293 -6.95 -3.83 -16.71
N ARG A 294 -6.86 -4.37 -17.93
CA ARG A 294 -7.85 -4.13 -18.98
C ARG A 294 -9.23 -4.67 -18.59
N ASN A 295 -9.32 -5.88 -18.05
CA ASN A 295 -10.61 -6.42 -17.58
C ASN A 295 -11.23 -5.52 -16.48
N MET A 296 -10.43 -5.15 -15.47
CA MET A 296 -10.86 -4.26 -14.40
C MET A 296 -11.40 -2.93 -14.94
N THR A 297 -10.61 -2.22 -15.73
CA THR A 297 -10.92 -0.85 -16.16
C THR A 297 -12.03 -0.76 -17.19
N THR A 298 -12.17 -1.76 -18.06
CA THR A 298 -13.18 -1.73 -19.14
C THR A 298 -14.50 -2.39 -18.76
N LYS A 299 -14.52 -3.24 -17.71
CA LYS A 299 -15.70 -4.04 -17.39
C LYS A 299 -16.11 -4.06 -15.92
N ARG A 300 -15.19 -3.88 -14.96
CA ARG A 300 -15.46 -4.13 -13.53
C ARG A 300 -15.11 -2.96 -12.60
N MET A 301 -15.00 -1.75 -13.15
CA MET A 301 -14.71 -0.53 -12.41
C MET A 301 -15.87 0.45 -12.47
N TYR A 302 -16.25 1.00 -11.31
CA TYR A 302 -17.27 2.04 -11.23
C TYR A 302 -16.79 3.35 -11.84
N VAL A 303 -17.72 4.22 -12.23
CA VAL A 303 -17.39 5.55 -12.76
C VAL A 303 -16.57 6.41 -11.78
N SER A 304 -16.61 6.14 -10.48
CA SER A 304 -15.77 6.81 -9.48
C SER A 304 -14.34 6.27 -9.40
N GLY A 305 -14.00 5.19 -10.11
CA GLY A 305 -12.78 4.41 -9.88
C GLY A 305 -12.90 3.39 -8.74
N GLY A 306 -14.07 3.29 -8.09
CA GLY A 306 -14.33 2.29 -7.05
C GLY A 306 -14.35 0.86 -7.58
N LEU A 307 -13.98 -0.11 -6.74
CA LEU A 307 -13.81 -1.52 -7.11
C LEU A 307 -14.49 -2.44 -6.09
N GLY A 308 -15.06 -3.55 -6.57
CA GLY A 308 -15.88 -4.47 -5.77
C GLY A 308 -17.37 -4.10 -5.85
N SER A 309 -18.14 -4.90 -6.58
CA SER A 309 -19.58 -4.66 -6.80
C SER A 309 -20.49 -5.49 -5.91
N ARG A 310 -19.96 -6.51 -5.22
CA ARG A 310 -20.72 -7.39 -4.33
C ARG A 310 -20.30 -7.18 -2.88
N HIS A 311 -21.30 -7.09 -2.00
CA HIS A 311 -21.08 -7.16 -0.54
C HIS A 311 -20.62 -8.56 -0.11
N GLU A 312 -21.17 -9.60 -0.75
CA GLU A 312 -20.72 -10.96 -0.52
C GLU A 312 -19.30 -11.11 -1.03
N GLY A 313 -18.39 -11.49 -0.12
CA GLY A 313 -16.97 -11.60 -0.39
C GLY A 313 -16.26 -10.28 -0.69
N GLU A 314 -16.92 -9.12 -0.52
CA GLU A 314 -16.28 -7.81 -0.77
C GLU A 314 -15.64 -7.75 -2.17
N ALA A 315 -16.35 -8.34 -3.14
CA ALA A 315 -15.76 -8.93 -4.32
C ALA A 315 -16.12 -8.20 -5.63
N PHE A 316 -15.30 -8.43 -6.65
CA PHE A 316 -15.68 -8.20 -8.03
C PHE A 316 -16.88 -9.08 -8.40
N GLY A 317 -17.87 -8.48 -9.06
CA GLY A 317 -18.95 -9.19 -9.73
C GLY A 317 -18.59 -9.59 -11.16
N GLU A 318 -19.59 -9.97 -11.94
CA GLU A 318 -19.41 -10.29 -13.36
C GLU A 318 -19.02 -9.05 -14.17
N ASP A 319 -18.56 -9.28 -15.40
CA ASP A 319 -18.36 -8.21 -16.38
C ASP A 319 -19.61 -7.33 -16.51
N TYR A 320 -19.43 -6.02 -16.34
CA TYR A 320 -20.47 -4.99 -16.37
C TYR A 320 -21.50 -5.03 -15.23
N GLU A 321 -21.28 -5.85 -14.19
CA GLU A 321 -22.09 -5.85 -12.97
C GLU A 321 -21.68 -4.69 -12.04
N LEU A 322 -22.25 -3.50 -12.29
CA LEU A 322 -21.92 -2.26 -11.55
C LEU A 322 -23.17 -1.58 -10.94
N PRO A 323 -23.89 -2.22 -10.00
CA PRO A 323 -25.08 -1.64 -9.37
C PRO A 323 -24.74 -0.47 -8.43
N SER A 324 -25.23 0.75 -8.72
CA SER A 324 -24.86 1.95 -7.98
C SER A 324 -25.17 1.89 -6.47
N GLY A 325 -26.37 1.43 -6.10
CA GLY A 325 -26.83 1.39 -4.70
C GLY A 325 -26.36 0.19 -3.88
N ARG A 326 -25.79 -0.83 -4.54
CA ARG A 326 -25.23 -2.04 -3.88
C ARG A 326 -23.71 -2.13 -4.04
N ALA A 327 -23.09 -1.10 -4.61
CA ALA A 327 -21.66 -1.04 -4.80
C ALA A 327 -20.95 -1.15 -3.44
N TYR A 328 -20.07 -2.16 -3.33
CA TYR A 328 -19.25 -2.31 -2.14
C TYR A 328 -18.17 -1.21 -2.13
N ALA A 329 -17.42 -1.11 -3.24
CA ALA A 329 -16.49 -0.01 -3.50
C ALA A 329 -15.66 0.35 -2.26
N GLU A 330 -14.98 -0.65 -1.70
CA GLU A 330 -14.24 -0.49 -0.44
C GLU A 330 -13.16 0.58 -0.59
N ALA A 331 -12.97 1.42 0.44
CA ALA A 331 -11.89 2.41 0.45
C ALA A 331 -10.50 1.73 0.31
N CYS A 332 -10.27 0.57 0.94
CA CYS A 332 -9.02 -0.20 0.74
C CYS A 332 -8.81 -0.63 -0.71
N ALA A 333 -9.87 -1.02 -1.43
CA ALA A 333 -9.75 -1.45 -2.82
C ALA A 333 -9.37 -0.27 -3.72
N ALA A 334 -9.90 0.93 -3.45
CA ALA A 334 -9.48 2.15 -4.14
C ALA A 334 -7.99 2.46 -3.88
N ILE A 335 -7.53 2.32 -2.63
CA ILE A 335 -6.12 2.52 -2.28
C ILE A 335 -5.22 1.47 -2.96
N ALA A 336 -5.62 0.21 -2.95
CA ALA A 336 -4.90 -0.86 -3.62
C ALA A 336 -4.80 -0.63 -5.14
N SER A 337 -5.85 -0.08 -5.76
CA SER A 337 -5.81 0.37 -7.17
C SER A 337 -4.76 1.46 -7.39
N VAL A 338 -4.68 2.47 -6.52
CA VAL A 338 -3.63 3.50 -6.60
C VAL A 338 -2.23 2.87 -6.47
N MET A 339 -2.05 1.92 -5.53
CA MET A 339 -0.78 1.21 -5.32
C MET A 339 -0.36 0.39 -6.55
N TRP A 340 -1.30 -0.28 -7.20
CA TRP A 340 -1.04 -1.08 -8.39
C TRP A 340 -0.72 -0.19 -9.59
N ASN A 341 -1.53 0.83 -9.84
CA ASN A 341 -1.31 1.75 -10.96
C ASN A 341 0.02 2.52 -10.80
N TRP A 342 0.43 2.87 -9.58
CA TRP A 342 1.74 3.47 -9.35
C TRP A 342 2.87 2.57 -9.82
N ARG A 343 2.81 1.26 -9.52
CA ARG A 343 3.82 0.29 -9.96
C ARG A 343 3.82 0.12 -11.47
N MET A 344 2.65 0.02 -12.09
CA MET A 344 2.53 -0.06 -13.55
C MET A 344 3.06 1.21 -14.24
N LEU A 345 2.83 2.39 -13.64
CA LEU A 345 3.42 3.65 -14.07
C LEU A 345 4.96 3.63 -13.95
N MET A 346 5.51 3.15 -12.82
CA MET A 346 6.97 3.05 -12.63
C MET A 346 7.62 2.09 -13.64
N ILE A 347 6.95 0.99 -13.98
CA ILE A 347 7.42 0.02 -14.97
C ILE A 347 7.43 0.62 -16.39
N SER A 348 6.32 1.24 -16.81
CA SER A 348 6.09 1.57 -18.22
C SER A 348 6.34 3.04 -18.58
N GLY A 349 6.15 3.96 -17.64
CA GLY A 349 5.99 5.39 -17.89
C GLY A 349 4.72 5.77 -18.65
N ASP A 350 3.74 4.87 -18.76
CA ASP A 350 2.48 5.11 -19.48
C ASP A 350 1.51 5.94 -18.62
N ALA A 351 1.08 7.09 -19.16
CA ALA A 351 0.21 8.04 -18.49
C ALA A 351 -1.17 7.49 -18.12
N ARG A 352 -1.67 6.44 -18.80
CA ARG A 352 -2.98 5.84 -18.47
C ARG A 352 -3.08 5.35 -17.03
N TYR A 353 -1.94 4.93 -16.46
CA TYR A 353 -1.89 4.49 -15.06
C TYR A 353 -1.96 5.69 -14.11
N ALA A 354 -1.29 6.80 -14.45
CA ALA A 354 -1.38 8.05 -13.69
C ALA A 354 -2.79 8.67 -13.78
N ASP A 355 -3.46 8.56 -14.93
CA ASP A 355 -4.86 8.99 -15.09
C ASP A 355 -5.79 8.22 -14.16
N LEU A 356 -5.66 6.90 -14.11
CA LEU A 356 -6.48 6.10 -13.20
C LEU A 356 -6.13 6.34 -11.73
N MET A 357 -4.85 6.57 -11.41
CA MET A 357 -4.46 6.98 -10.06
C MET A 357 -5.14 8.28 -9.65
N GLU A 358 -5.05 9.31 -10.49
CA GLU A 358 -5.71 10.60 -10.25
C GLU A 358 -7.21 10.39 -10.08
N HIS A 359 -7.87 9.73 -11.03
CA HIS A 359 -9.31 9.51 -10.97
C HIS A 359 -9.75 8.81 -9.68
N THR A 360 -9.02 7.76 -9.28
CA THR A 360 -9.31 6.96 -8.08
C THR A 360 -9.03 7.75 -6.80
N LEU A 361 -7.94 8.52 -6.73
CA LEU A 361 -7.59 9.37 -5.60
C LEU A 361 -8.72 10.37 -5.31
N TYR A 362 -9.15 11.10 -6.34
CA TYR A 362 -10.11 12.19 -6.17
C TYR A 362 -11.54 11.67 -5.94
N ASN A 363 -11.91 10.49 -6.46
CA ASN A 363 -13.31 10.05 -6.50
C ASN A 363 -13.64 8.75 -5.75
N ALA A 364 -12.67 7.88 -5.46
CA ALA A 364 -12.92 6.61 -4.74
C ALA A 364 -12.19 6.54 -3.39
N VAL A 365 -11.01 7.16 -3.26
CA VAL A 365 -10.28 7.24 -1.99
C VAL A 365 -10.87 8.33 -1.09
N LEU A 366 -10.99 9.57 -1.59
CA LEU A 366 -11.38 10.72 -0.76
C LEU A 366 -12.78 10.60 -0.12
N PRO A 367 -13.80 10.00 -0.76
CA PRO A 367 -15.06 9.73 -0.06
C PRO A 367 -14.87 8.85 1.18
N GLY A 368 -13.83 8.02 1.24
CA GLY A 368 -13.49 7.17 2.37
C GLY A 368 -13.25 7.91 3.69
N VAL A 369 -12.98 9.22 3.68
CA VAL A 369 -12.69 10.01 4.90
C VAL A 369 -13.46 11.34 4.92
N SER A 370 -13.88 11.77 6.11
CA SER A 370 -14.53 13.08 6.30
C SER A 370 -13.52 14.22 6.19
N LEU A 371 -14.02 15.43 5.88
CA LEU A 371 -13.18 16.62 5.81
C LEU A 371 -12.51 16.97 7.14
N ASP A 372 -13.08 16.55 8.28
CA ASP A 372 -12.48 16.71 9.61
C ASP A 372 -11.49 15.58 9.98
N GLY A 373 -11.29 14.59 9.10
CA GLY A 373 -10.34 13.48 9.29
C GLY A 373 -10.76 12.41 10.30
N ARG A 374 -11.91 12.57 10.97
CA ARG A 374 -12.27 11.75 12.15
C ARG A 374 -13.36 10.71 11.91
N ARG A 375 -13.90 10.61 10.69
CA ARG A 375 -14.91 9.62 10.32
C ARG A 375 -14.63 9.04 8.94
N TYR A 376 -15.01 7.80 8.75
CA TYR A 376 -14.62 7.02 7.57
C TYR A 376 -15.80 6.27 6.98
N PHE A 377 -15.74 6.03 5.68
CA PHE A 377 -16.53 4.99 5.04
C PHE A 377 -15.68 3.73 4.90
N TYR A 378 -16.32 2.59 5.11
CA TYR A 378 -15.80 1.30 4.67
C TYR A 378 -16.20 1.12 3.18
N GLN A 379 -17.50 1.13 2.91
CA GLN A 379 -18.08 1.06 1.57
C GLN A 379 -18.35 2.46 0.99
N ASN A 380 -18.12 2.66 -0.31
CA ASN A 380 -18.37 3.93 -1.01
C ASN A 380 -19.41 3.75 -2.13
N PRO A 381 -20.70 3.53 -1.80
CA PRO A 381 -21.72 3.30 -2.80
C PRO A 381 -21.98 4.55 -3.65
N LEU A 382 -22.44 4.36 -4.89
CA LEU A 382 -22.74 5.44 -5.83
C LEU A 382 -24.19 5.98 -5.69
N ALA A 383 -25.01 5.34 -4.87
CA ALA A 383 -26.33 5.80 -4.49
C ALA A 383 -26.64 5.39 -3.05
N ASP A 384 -27.25 6.29 -2.26
CA ASP A 384 -27.68 6.05 -0.88
C ASP A 384 -29.14 6.51 -0.70
N ASN A 385 -29.91 5.76 0.09
CA ASN A 385 -31.30 6.11 0.44
C ASN A 385 -31.39 6.98 1.71
N GLY A 386 -30.25 7.46 2.21
CA GLY A 386 -30.13 8.32 3.38
C GLY A 386 -29.64 7.63 4.64
N THR A 387 -29.24 6.35 4.58
CA THR A 387 -28.88 5.56 5.76
C THR A 387 -27.38 5.33 5.92
N HIS A 388 -26.59 5.48 4.85
CA HIS A 388 -25.15 5.23 4.89
C HIS A 388 -24.37 6.48 5.32
N ARG A 389 -23.74 6.46 6.49
CA ARG A 389 -22.95 7.60 7.03
C ARG A 389 -21.59 7.14 7.52
N ARG A 390 -20.59 8.02 7.38
CA ARG A 390 -19.25 7.77 7.88
C ARG A 390 -19.26 7.50 9.39
N GLN A 391 -18.46 6.54 9.83
CA GLN A 391 -18.34 6.12 11.22
C GLN A 391 -16.97 6.52 11.78
N PRO A 392 -16.85 6.79 13.10
CA PRO A 392 -15.56 7.13 13.69
C PRO A 392 -14.57 5.97 13.62
N TRP A 393 -15.04 4.73 13.78
CA TRP A 393 -14.24 3.52 13.72
C TRP A 393 -15.11 2.31 13.40
N PHE A 394 -14.49 1.15 13.16
CA PHE A 394 -15.16 -0.09 12.81
C PHE A 394 -14.63 -1.28 13.63
N GLY A 395 -15.42 -2.36 13.72
CA GLY A 395 -14.93 -3.62 14.28
C GLY A 395 -13.79 -4.21 13.44
N CYS A 396 -13.97 -4.23 12.11
CA CYS A 396 -12.94 -4.43 11.10
C CYS A 396 -12.47 -3.06 10.61
N ALA A 397 -11.32 -2.59 11.09
CA ALA A 397 -10.82 -1.23 10.81
C ALA A 397 -9.74 -1.21 9.74
N CYS A 398 -9.89 -1.99 8.67
CA CYS A 398 -8.92 -2.03 7.59
C CYS A 398 -8.78 -0.67 6.87
N CYS A 399 -9.90 0.02 6.63
CA CYS A 399 -10.00 1.26 5.83
C CYS A 399 -9.36 2.49 6.48
N PRO A 400 -9.66 2.85 7.75
CA PRO A 400 -9.17 4.11 8.33
C PRO A 400 -7.63 4.29 8.29
N PRO A 401 -6.80 3.35 8.79
CA PRO A 401 -5.35 3.52 8.75
C PRO A 401 -4.79 3.36 7.33
N ASN A 402 -5.50 2.65 6.43
CA ASN A 402 -5.11 2.54 5.02
C ASN A 402 -5.23 3.90 4.29
N ILE A 403 -6.32 4.64 4.55
CA ILE A 403 -6.47 6.01 4.03
C ILE A 403 -5.37 6.91 4.59
N ALA A 404 -5.09 6.80 5.90
CA ALA A 404 -4.08 7.63 6.55
C ALA A 404 -2.69 7.44 5.95
N ARG A 405 -2.27 6.19 5.64
CA ARG A 405 -0.95 5.95 5.04
C ARG A 405 -0.83 6.50 3.63
N LEU A 406 -1.88 6.41 2.81
CA LEU A 406 -1.87 6.97 1.46
C LEU A 406 -1.81 8.51 1.50
N LEU A 407 -2.57 9.17 2.38
CA LEU A 407 -2.52 10.63 2.52
C LEU A 407 -1.17 11.12 3.05
N ALA A 408 -0.54 10.37 3.95
CA ALA A 408 0.78 10.71 4.50
C ALA A 408 1.88 10.63 3.43
N SER A 409 1.82 9.61 2.56
CA SER A 409 2.82 9.36 1.52
C SER A 409 2.52 10.05 0.17
N LEU A 410 1.35 10.68 0.04
CA LEU A 410 0.82 11.29 -1.19
C LEU A 410 1.83 12.15 -1.99
N PRO A 411 2.67 13.02 -1.38
CA PRO A 411 3.61 13.83 -2.13
C PRO A 411 4.57 13.01 -3.02
N GLY A 412 4.91 11.78 -2.61
CA GLY A 412 5.78 10.87 -3.36
C GLY A 412 5.19 10.35 -4.68
N TYR A 413 3.91 10.60 -4.95
CA TYR A 413 3.23 10.15 -6.17
C TYR A 413 3.10 11.23 -7.25
N PHE A 414 3.52 12.48 -6.96
CA PHE A 414 3.34 13.60 -7.88
C PHE A 414 4.32 13.62 -9.05
N TYR A 415 5.50 13.04 -8.85
CA TYR A 415 6.61 13.13 -9.77
C TYR A 415 7.38 11.81 -9.84
N GLY A 416 8.07 11.59 -10.95
CA GLY A 416 9.03 10.51 -11.12
C GLY A 416 10.26 10.98 -11.90
N VAL A 417 11.32 10.19 -11.91
CA VAL A 417 12.52 10.45 -12.70
C VAL A 417 12.95 9.22 -13.48
N SER A 418 13.30 9.41 -14.75
CA SER A 418 14.18 8.47 -15.47
C SER A 418 15.60 9.08 -15.51
N ASP A 419 16.48 8.63 -16.39
CA ASP A 419 17.90 9.04 -16.44
C ASP A 419 18.12 10.56 -16.33
N ASP A 420 17.77 11.32 -17.37
CA ASP A 420 17.89 12.78 -17.43
C ASP A 420 16.53 13.42 -17.74
N THR A 421 15.48 12.94 -17.08
CA THR A 421 14.11 13.40 -17.35
C THR A 421 13.27 13.38 -16.08
N VAL A 422 12.61 14.51 -15.83
CA VAL A 422 11.63 14.67 -14.76
C VAL A 422 10.24 14.46 -15.34
N TRP A 423 9.43 13.64 -14.66
CA TRP A 423 8.06 13.33 -15.04
C TRP A 423 7.10 13.96 -14.03
N VAL A 424 6.14 14.73 -14.51
CA VAL A 424 5.06 15.33 -13.72
C VAL A 424 3.80 14.49 -13.91
N HIS A 425 3.40 13.77 -12.87
CA HIS A 425 2.26 12.86 -12.89
C HIS A 425 1.00 13.49 -12.33
N LEU A 426 1.07 14.30 -11.27
CA LEU A 426 -0.10 14.95 -10.67
C LEU A 426 0.09 16.46 -10.60
N TYR A 427 -1.04 17.17 -10.63
CA TYR A 427 -1.10 18.62 -10.61
C TYR A 427 -1.65 19.14 -9.29
N ALA A 428 -0.88 20.00 -8.63
CA ALA A 428 -1.28 20.77 -7.45
C ALA A 428 -0.28 21.89 -7.21
N ALA A 429 -0.72 23.02 -6.65
CA ALA A 429 0.20 24.09 -6.28
C ALA A 429 1.24 23.60 -5.24
N GLY A 430 2.50 23.94 -5.46
CA GLY A 430 3.59 23.44 -4.64
C GLY A 430 4.95 23.55 -5.32
N SER A 431 5.94 22.87 -4.74
CA SER A 431 7.30 22.81 -5.27
C SER A 431 7.93 21.44 -5.11
N ALA A 432 8.79 21.06 -6.04
CA ALA A 432 9.60 19.85 -5.96
C ALA A 432 11.09 20.16 -6.18
N THR A 433 11.96 19.42 -5.47
CA THR A 433 13.41 19.42 -5.70
C THR A 433 13.81 18.04 -6.20
N VAL A 434 14.39 18.00 -7.39
CA VAL A 434 14.67 16.75 -8.11
C VAL A 434 16.16 16.66 -8.38
N ASP A 435 16.80 15.62 -7.84
CA ASP A 435 18.21 15.34 -8.09
C ASP A 435 18.32 14.39 -9.29
N LEU A 436 18.88 14.91 -10.38
CA LEU A 436 19.37 14.14 -11.53
C LEU A 436 20.86 13.84 -11.31
N GLU A 437 21.46 13.01 -12.16
CA GLU A 437 22.83 12.48 -11.93
C GLU A 437 23.89 13.56 -11.66
N ASP A 438 23.83 14.69 -12.35
CA ASP A 438 24.82 15.76 -12.30
C ASP A 438 24.27 17.14 -11.88
N ARG A 439 22.98 17.23 -11.52
CA ARG A 439 22.31 18.51 -11.20
C ARG A 439 21.05 18.35 -10.36
N THR A 440 20.66 19.47 -9.74
CA THR A 440 19.38 19.59 -9.03
C THR A 440 18.45 20.53 -9.80
N VAL A 441 17.27 20.03 -10.16
CA VAL A 441 16.17 20.79 -10.77
C VAL A 441 15.15 21.17 -9.71
N ARG A 442 14.59 22.37 -9.80
CA ARG A 442 13.48 22.82 -8.96
C ARG A 442 12.28 23.07 -9.84
N LEU A 443 11.14 22.50 -9.48
CA LEU A 443 9.86 22.77 -10.13
C LEU A 443 8.96 23.49 -9.14
N ALA A 444 8.26 24.54 -9.57
CA ALA A 444 7.16 25.13 -8.82
C ALA A 444 5.90 25.11 -9.68
N GLN A 445 4.86 24.43 -9.21
CA GLN A 445 3.54 24.43 -9.83
C GLN A 445 2.69 25.54 -9.20
N ARG A 446 2.05 26.35 -10.03
CA ARG A 446 1.02 27.32 -9.61
C ARG A 446 -0.27 26.98 -10.35
N THR A 447 -1.28 26.58 -9.60
CA THR A 447 -2.58 26.15 -10.12
C THR A 447 -3.63 26.17 -9.01
N ASP A 448 -4.91 26.27 -9.38
CA ASP A 448 -6.04 25.99 -8.48
C ASP A 448 -6.68 24.63 -8.77
N TYR A 449 -5.94 23.72 -9.42
CA TYR A 449 -6.37 22.34 -9.65
C TYR A 449 -6.81 21.69 -8.33
N PRO A 450 -7.95 20.97 -8.29
CA PRO A 450 -8.77 20.51 -9.42
C PRO A 450 -9.90 21.47 -9.86
N TRP A 451 -9.94 22.71 -9.36
CA TRP A 451 -11.02 23.66 -9.66
C TRP A 451 -10.81 24.42 -10.98
N ASP A 452 -9.54 24.61 -11.36
CA ASP A 452 -9.14 25.27 -12.59
C ASP A 452 -8.07 24.42 -13.32
N GLY A 453 -8.14 24.40 -14.65
CA GLY A 453 -7.25 23.59 -15.51
C GLY A 453 -5.95 24.29 -15.90
N ASN A 454 -5.74 25.55 -15.53
CA ASN A 454 -4.51 26.27 -15.79
C ASN A 454 -3.40 25.83 -14.82
N VAL A 455 -2.27 25.38 -15.37
CA VAL A 455 -1.10 24.93 -14.61
C VAL A 455 0.13 25.65 -15.13
N GLU A 456 0.66 26.57 -14.33
CA GLU A 456 1.96 27.21 -14.58
C GLU A 456 3.06 26.38 -13.89
N ILE A 457 4.10 26.00 -14.64
CA ILE A 457 5.27 25.28 -14.13
C ILE A 457 6.50 26.17 -14.29
N GLU A 458 6.98 26.70 -13.18
CA GLU A 458 8.25 27.42 -13.13
C GLU A 458 9.39 26.40 -12.95
N VAL A 459 10.34 26.42 -13.89
CA VAL A 459 11.52 25.55 -13.87
C VAL A 459 12.73 26.36 -13.43
N GLY A 460 13.33 25.96 -12.30
CA GLY A 460 14.57 26.50 -11.77
C GLY A 460 15.70 25.48 -11.82
N GLY A 461 16.93 25.96 -11.98
CA GLY A 461 18.11 25.13 -12.21
C GLY A 461 18.77 25.46 -13.55
N GLY A 462 19.90 24.83 -13.87
CA GLY A 462 20.59 25.00 -15.14
C GLY A 462 20.90 23.65 -15.80
N GLY A 463 21.17 23.69 -17.11
CA GLY A 463 21.50 22.52 -17.93
C GLY A 463 20.30 21.97 -18.72
N ASP A 464 20.60 21.06 -19.65
CA ASP A 464 19.63 20.41 -20.53
C ASP A 464 19.07 19.13 -19.89
N PHE A 465 17.76 19.00 -19.77
CA PHE A 465 17.09 17.79 -19.27
C PHE A 465 15.69 17.67 -19.89
N GLY A 466 15.10 16.47 -19.84
CA GLY A 466 13.73 16.23 -20.28
C GLY A 466 12.69 16.61 -19.23
N LEU A 467 11.60 17.25 -19.64
CA LEU A 467 10.42 17.46 -18.78
C LEU A 467 9.20 16.83 -19.45
N MET A 468 8.68 15.77 -18.83
CA MET A 468 7.50 15.05 -19.30
C MET A 468 6.28 15.49 -18.49
N LEU A 469 5.35 16.16 -19.15
CA LEU A 469 4.09 16.60 -18.54
C LEU A 469 2.99 15.63 -18.95
N ARG A 470 2.28 15.05 -17.98
CA ARG A 470 1.11 14.22 -18.29
C ARG A 470 0.02 15.12 -18.89
N VAL A 471 -0.49 14.76 -20.06
CA VAL A 471 -1.78 15.28 -20.53
C VAL A 471 -2.85 14.28 -20.10
N PRO A 472 -3.73 14.62 -19.15
CA PRO A 472 -4.79 13.71 -18.74
C PRO A 472 -5.69 13.27 -19.91
N SER A 473 -6.07 12.00 -19.98
CA SER A 473 -6.94 11.48 -21.06
C SER A 473 -8.28 12.22 -21.19
N TRP A 474 -8.80 12.79 -20.11
CA TRP A 474 -10.04 13.59 -20.13
C TRP A 474 -9.89 14.98 -20.76
N CYS A 475 -8.67 15.41 -21.10
CA CYS A 475 -8.40 16.67 -21.82
C CYS A 475 -7.57 16.50 -23.11
N GLU A 476 -7.59 15.31 -23.72
CA GLU A 476 -6.89 15.04 -25.01
C GLU A 476 -7.29 16.02 -26.12
N GLU A 477 -8.54 16.52 -26.09
CA GLU A 477 -8.99 17.63 -26.91
C GLU A 477 -9.03 18.91 -26.06
N GLY A 478 -8.27 19.94 -26.46
CA GLY A 478 -8.37 21.28 -25.89
C GLY A 478 -7.30 21.68 -24.87
N TYR A 479 -6.23 20.90 -24.71
CA TYR A 479 -5.04 21.36 -23.98
C TYR A 479 -4.14 22.23 -24.87
N ALA A 480 -3.39 23.14 -24.24
CA ALA A 480 -2.32 23.90 -24.85
C ALA A 480 -1.12 23.90 -23.91
N VAL A 481 0.09 23.81 -24.48
CA VAL A 481 1.34 24.01 -23.75
C VAL A 481 2.01 25.22 -24.40
N GLU A 482 2.13 26.31 -23.63
CA GLU A 482 2.68 27.59 -24.09
C GLU A 482 4.12 27.82 -23.60
#